data_AF-A0A1R0H907-F1
#
_entry.id   AF-A0A1R0H907-F1
#
_cell.length_a   1.000
_cell.length_b   1.000
_cell.length_c   1.000
_cell.angle_alpha   90.00
_cell.angle_beta   90.00
_cell.angle_gamma   90.00
#
_symmetry.space_group_name_H-M   'P 1'
#
loop_
_entity.id
_entity.type
_entity.pdbx_description
1 polymer ?
#
loop_
_entity_poly.entity_id
_entity_poly.type
_entity_poly.pdbx_seq_one_letter_code
_entity_poly.pdbx_strand_id
1 'polypeptide(L)'
;MLAFMFSRLLSSDFARYYQNQDDAMSEEFGWKLVHGDVFRPPQNLTLLCMSFYFLEYTLTKELLSIQTKTFFAFVIIVFALLGFLSPSSRGSLANAAFGLYMLFGFSSGYNSSHYFNSYGGTKKARNTVYTIFFIPLIVFGSVIVFNFILLSRGSSSAVPASTLFGLTCIWFLVSIPLSLIGSYFGYKKTKFLPPVLTNQIPRQIPDKPWYLRLP
;
A
#
# COMPACT_ATOMS: atom_id res chain seq x y z
N MET A 1 -57.18 -31.82 2.68
CA MET A 1 -57.32 -30.99 3.90
C MET A 1 -56.01 -30.87 4.68
N LEU A 2 -55.33 -31.97 5.00
CA LEU A 2 -54.00 -31.95 5.66
C LEU A 2 -52.93 -31.16 4.89
N ALA A 3 -52.82 -31.35 3.57
CA ALA A 3 -51.87 -30.60 2.73
C ALA A 3 -52.09 -29.08 2.77
N PHE A 4 -53.35 -28.64 2.86
CA PHE A 4 -53.69 -27.22 2.99
C PHE A 4 -53.33 -26.68 4.37
N MET A 5 -53.58 -27.44 5.44
CA MET A 5 -53.17 -27.08 6.80
C MET A 5 -51.64 -26.97 6.91
N PHE A 6 -50.89 -27.94 6.36
CA PHE A 6 -49.43 -27.89 6.32
C PHE A 6 -48.90 -26.71 5.50
N SER A 7 -49.43 -26.47 4.30
CA SER A 7 -49.02 -25.32 3.48
C SER A 7 -49.22 -23.99 4.21
N ARG A 8 -50.33 -23.84 4.93
CA ARG A 8 -50.64 -22.60 5.67
C ARG A 8 -49.74 -22.40 6.88
N LEU A 9 -49.45 -23.46 7.63
CA LEU A 9 -48.49 -23.45 8.74
C LEU A 9 -47.08 -23.10 8.24
N LEU A 10 -46.65 -23.75 7.16
CA LEU A 10 -45.31 -23.60 6.61
C LEU A 10 -45.12 -22.19 6.00
N SER A 11 -46.14 -21.65 5.33
CA SER A 11 -46.13 -20.27 4.83
C SER A 11 -46.09 -19.23 5.96
N SER A 12 -46.81 -19.50 7.06
CA SER A 12 -46.82 -18.64 8.24
C SER A 12 -45.47 -18.67 8.96
N ASP A 13 -44.83 -19.83 9.07
CA ASP A 13 -43.50 -19.95 9.67
C ASP A 13 -42.46 -19.25 8.80
N PHE A 14 -42.49 -19.45 7.47
CA PHE A 14 -41.61 -18.71 6.57
C PHE A 14 -41.80 -17.20 6.69
N ALA A 15 -43.04 -16.70 6.67
CA ALA A 15 -43.31 -15.27 6.84
C ALA A 15 -42.74 -14.73 8.16
N ARG A 16 -42.86 -15.49 9.25
CA ARG A 16 -42.31 -15.12 10.55
C ARG A 16 -40.78 -15.13 10.58
N TYR A 17 -40.14 -16.09 9.89
CA TYR A 17 -38.69 -16.13 9.72
C TYR A 17 -38.19 -14.95 8.88
N TYR A 18 -38.86 -14.63 7.76
CA TYR A 18 -38.51 -13.48 6.93
C TYR A 18 -38.67 -12.17 7.68
N GLN A 19 -39.75 -12.00 8.45
CA GLN A 19 -39.99 -10.79 9.23
C GLN A 19 -38.94 -10.62 10.34
N ASN A 20 -38.61 -11.68 11.08
CA ASN A 20 -37.54 -11.63 12.08
C ASN A 20 -36.15 -11.41 11.45
N GLN A 21 -35.92 -11.94 10.24
CA GLN A 21 -34.68 -11.74 9.52
C GLN A 21 -34.55 -10.30 9.00
N ASP A 22 -35.62 -9.72 8.47
CA ASP A 22 -35.67 -8.33 8.04
C ASP A 22 -35.50 -7.39 9.24
N ASP A 23 -36.15 -7.67 10.37
CA ASP A 23 -36.00 -6.89 11.61
C ASP A 23 -34.55 -6.97 12.13
N ALA A 24 -33.96 -8.17 12.21
CA ALA A 24 -32.57 -8.36 12.62
C ALA A 24 -31.54 -7.75 11.64
N MET A 25 -31.83 -7.81 10.34
CA MET A 25 -31.00 -7.20 9.30
C MET A 25 -31.15 -5.67 9.29
N SER A 26 -32.31 -5.15 9.71
CA SER A 26 -32.55 -3.72 9.97
C SER A 26 -31.94 -3.24 11.30
N GLU A 27 -31.59 -4.13 12.22
CA GLU A 27 -30.89 -3.74 13.46
C GLU A 27 -29.36 -3.80 13.33
N GLU A 28 -28.83 -4.51 12.34
CA GLU A 28 -27.42 -4.44 12.00
C GLU A 28 -27.17 -3.29 11.02
N PHE A 29 -26.87 -2.09 11.52
CA PHE A 29 -26.36 -0.99 10.70
C PHE A 29 -24.98 -0.48 11.16
N GLY A 30 -24.23 0.12 10.24
CA GLY A 30 -22.97 0.79 10.53
C GLY A 30 -21.80 -0.15 10.84
N TRP A 31 -21.03 0.16 11.90
CA TRP A 31 -19.81 -0.58 12.25
C TRP A 31 -20.07 -2.05 12.61
N LYS A 32 -21.23 -2.37 13.19
CA LYS A 32 -21.63 -3.75 13.55
C LYS A 32 -21.69 -4.68 12.33
N LEU A 33 -22.07 -4.15 11.15
CA LEU A 33 -22.04 -4.88 9.89
C LEU A 33 -20.61 -5.06 9.35
N VAL A 34 -19.81 -3.99 9.39
CA VAL A 34 -18.57 -3.93 8.60
C VAL A 34 -17.35 -4.40 9.40
N HIS A 35 -17.39 -4.40 10.74
CA HIS A 35 -16.21 -4.64 11.58
C HIS A 35 -15.46 -5.93 11.22
N GLY A 36 -16.18 -6.98 10.79
CA GLY A 36 -15.62 -8.30 10.49
C GLY A 36 -14.95 -8.36 9.11
N ASP A 37 -15.25 -7.41 8.22
CA ASP A 37 -14.70 -7.35 6.88
C ASP A 37 -13.59 -6.30 6.73
N VAL A 38 -13.57 -5.24 7.57
CA VAL A 38 -12.53 -4.17 7.50
C VAL A 38 -11.11 -4.70 7.68
N PHE A 39 -10.89 -5.61 8.61
CA PHE A 39 -9.54 -6.09 8.94
C PHE A 39 -9.13 -7.34 8.17
N ARG A 40 -9.93 -7.78 7.21
CA ARG A 40 -9.61 -8.95 6.39
C ARG A 40 -8.38 -8.67 5.52
N PRO A 41 -7.48 -9.66 5.31
CA PRO A 41 -6.41 -9.50 4.33
C PRO A 41 -6.99 -9.24 2.93
N PRO A 42 -6.49 -8.22 2.20
CA PRO A 42 -6.94 -7.94 0.84
C PRO A 42 -6.52 -9.06 -0.12
N GLN A 43 -7.29 -9.24 -1.21
CA GLN A 43 -7.03 -10.26 -2.23
C GLN A 43 -5.61 -10.15 -2.83
N ASN A 44 -5.14 -8.92 -3.05
CA ASN A 44 -3.82 -8.63 -3.60
C ASN A 44 -2.87 -8.05 -2.55
N LEU A 45 -2.65 -8.78 -1.46
CA LEU A 45 -1.77 -8.36 -0.36
C LEU A 45 -0.37 -7.94 -0.82
N THR A 46 0.24 -8.66 -1.76
CA THR A 46 1.58 -8.31 -2.27
C THR A 46 1.62 -6.96 -3.00
N LEU A 47 0.55 -6.59 -3.72
CA LEU A 47 0.47 -5.30 -4.40
C LEU A 47 0.26 -4.15 -3.40
N LEU A 48 -0.50 -4.39 -2.34
CA LEU A 48 -0.63 -3.41 -1.26
C LEU A 48 0.72 -3.24 -0.54
N CYS A 49 1.36 -4.35 -0.16
CA CYS A 49 2.64 -4.32 0.55
C CYS A 49 3.76 -3.68 -0.27
N MET A 50 3.85 -3.94 -1.58
CA MET A 50 4.85 -3.26 -2.44
C MET A 50 4.55 -1.76 -2.58
N SER A 51 3.27 -1.37 -2.53
CA SER A 51 2.89 0.03 -2.69
C SER A 51 3.33 0.89 -1.53
N PHE A 52 3.65 0.34 -0.34
CA PHE A 52 4.13 1.13 0.81
C PHE A 52 5.37 1.98 0.51
N TYR A 53 6.19 1.61 -0.47
CA TYR A 53 7.31 2.43 -0.94
C TYR A 53 6.83 3.79 -1.51
N PHE A 54 5.60 3.87 -2.03
CA PHE A 54 4.96 5.09 -2.55
C PHE A 54 3.87 5.62 -1.61
N LEU A 55 3.17 4.71 -0.94
CA LEU A 55 1.99 4.93 -0.12
C LEU A 55 2.30 5.21 1.35
N GLU A 56 3.57 5.34 1.71
CA GLU A 56 3.98 5.97 2.97
C GLU A 56 3.29 7.33 3.16
N TYR A 57 2.76 7.98 2.10
CA TYR A 57 1.97 9.20 2.21
C TYR A 57 0.47 9.03 2.57
N THR A 58 -0.24 7.99 2.12
CA THR A 58 -1.73 8.08 2.04
C THR A 58 -2.51 7.10 2.93
N LEU A 59 -1.98 5.94 3.32
CA LEU A 59 -2.78 4.93 4.05
C LEU A 59 -2.05 4.30 5.22
N THR A 60 -1.97 5.03 6.34
CA THR A 60 -2.18 4.51 7.70
C THR A 60 -2.00 5.64 8.71
N LYS A 61 -3.04 5.91 9.51
CA LYS A 61 -3.01 6.82 10.67
C LYS A 61 -2.38 6.14 11.90
N GLU A 62 -1.40 5.26 11.72
CA GLU A 62 -0.66 4.72 12.86
C GLU A 62 0.54 5.62 13.18
N LEU A 63 0.78 5.80 14.48
CA LEU A 63 1.75 6.72 15.05
C LEU A 63 3.19 6.48 14.54
N LEU A 64 3.48 5.26 14.06
CA LEU A 64 4.78 4.87 13.48
C LEU A 64 4.96 5.35 12.03
N SER A 65 3.90 5.40 11.22
CA SER A 65 3.96 5.90 9.82
C SER A 65 4.13 7.43 9.77
N ILE A 66 3.62 8.13 10.78
CA ILE A 66 3.81 9.58 10.94
C ILE A 66 5.30 9.90 11.19
N GLN A 67 6.02 9.09 11.97
CA GLN A 67 7.44 9.32 12.29
C GLN A 67 8.34 9.18 11.05
N THR A 68 8.08 8.21 10.16
CA THR A 68 8.89 8.09 8.94
C THR A 68 8.64 9.24 7.97
N LYS A 69 7.38 9.70 7.85
CA LYS A 69 7.01 10.86 7.03
C LYS A 69 7.65 12.15 7.52
N THR A 70 7.59 12.41 8.83
CA THR A 70 8.20 13.61 9.43
C THR A 70 9.73 13.55 9.33
N PHE A 71 10.33 12.37 9.50
CA PHE A 71 11.78 12.20 9.35
C PHE A 71 12.25 12.39 7.90
N PHE A 72 11.52 11.86 6.91
CA PHE A 72 11.82 12.09 5.49
C PHE A 72 11.72 13.57 5.10
N ALA A 73 10.63 14.23 5.50
CA ALA A 73 10.45 15.66 5.27
C ALA A 73 11.53 16.50 5.97
N PHE A 74 11.90 16.15 7.21
CA PHE A 74 12.98 16.79 7.94
C PHE A 74 14.33 16.64 7.23
N VAL A 75 14.67 15.44 6.75
CA VAL A 75 15.92 15.20 5.99
C VAL A 75 15.94 16.05 4.71
N ILE A 76 14.85 16.11 3.96
CA ILE A 76 14.77 16.96 2.75
C ILE A 76 14.97 18.44 3.10
N ILE A 77 14.31 18.93 4.16
CA ILE A 77 14.42 20.32 4.60
C ILE A 77 15.86 20.63 5.03
N VAL A 78 16.51 19.75 5.79
CA VAL A 78 17.91 19.93 6.20
C VAL A 78 18.85 19.96 4.98
N PHE A 79 18.70 19.03 4.03
CA PHE A 79 19.47 19.06 2.78
C PHE A 79 19.17 20.31 1.94
N ALA A 80 17.96 20.88 2.06
CA ALA A 80 17.59 22.09 1.36
C ALA A 80 18.24 23.33 1.98
N LEU A 81 18.25 23.38 3.31
CA LEU A 81 18.91 24.45 4.08
C LEU A 81 20.43 24.41 3.94
N LEU A 82 21.03 23.23 3.76
CA LEU A 82 22.47 23.07 3.48
C LEU A 82 22.88 23.47 2.04
N GLY A 83 21.94 23.91 1.20
CA GLY A 83 22.22 24.42 -0.15
C GLY A 83 22.46 23.34 -1.21
N PHE A 84 22.40 22.05 -0.86
CA PHE A 84 22.49 20.95 -1.83
C PHE A 84 21.30 20.90 -2.80
N LEU A 85 20.18 21.52 -2.44
CA LEU A 85 18.96 21.65 -3.25
C LEU A 85 18.81 23.07 -3.85
N SER A 86 19.92 23.78 -4.12
CA SER A 86 19.90 25.11 -4.72
C SER A 86 19.06 25.15 -6.03
N PRO A 87 18.11 26.09 -6.18
CA PRO A 87 17.28 26.25 -7.39
C PRO A 87 18.07 26.51 -8.68
N SER A 88 19.37 26.82 -8.57
CA SER A 88 20.23 27.17 -9.70
C SER A 88 20.61 25.99 -10.61
N SER A 89 20.34 24.74 -10.20
CA SER A 89 20.69 23.53 -10.96
C SER A 89 19.44 22.72 -11.34
N ARG A 90 18.86 23.06 -12.49
CA ARG A 90 17.68 22.37 -13.06
C ARG A 90 17.99 20.87 -13.18
N GLY A 91 17.24 20.02 -12.46
CA GLY A 91 17.40 18.55 -12.46
C GLY A 91 18.27 17.98 -11.33
N SER A 92 19.14 18.76 -10.69
CA SER A 92 19.93 18.31 -9.54
C SER A 92 19.04 17.94 -8.35
N LEU A 93 17.99 18.75 -8.12
CA LEU A 93 17.00 18.53 -7.07
C LEU A 93 16.29 17.18 -7.21
N ALA A 94 15.86 16.84 -8.43
CA ALA A 94 15.19 15.57 -8.70
C ALA A 94 16.14 14.38 -8.49
N ASN A 95 17.39 14.48 -8.97
CA ASN A 95 18.40 13.44 -8.78
C ASN A 95 18.76 13.25 -7.30
N ALA A 96 18.88 14.34 -6.54
CA ALA A 96 19.13 14.30 -5.09
C ALA A 96 17.95 13.68 -4.34
N ALA A 97 16.71 14.03 -4.70
CA ALA A 97 15.50 13.42 -4.12
C ALA A 97 15.44 11.91 -4.40
N PHE A 98 15.79 11.46 -5.61
CA PHE A 98 15.89 10.04 -5.92
C PHE A 98 17.01 9.35 -5.14
N GLY A 99 18.18 9.98 -5.02
CA GLY A 99 19.28 9.46 -4.21
C GLY A 99 18.88 9.29 -2.74
N LEU A 100 18.24 10.30 -2.16
CA LEU A 100 17.72 10.24 -0.78
C LEU A 100 16.67 9.14 -0.65
N TYR A 101 15.71 9.05 -1.56
CA TYR A 101 14.68 8.00 -1.58
C TYR A 101 15.28 6.58 -1.52
N MET A 102 16.38 6.33 -2.24
CA MET A 102 17.08 5.04 -2.21
C MET A 102 17.68 4.71 -0.84
N LEU A 103 18.08 5.72 -0.04
CA LEU A 103 18.59 5.54 1.31
C LEU A 103 17.51 5.14 2.32
N PHE A 104 16.23 5.38 2.02
CA PHE A 104 15.10 4.95 2.85
C PHE A 104 14.68 3.50 2.62
N GLY A 105 15.51 2.71 1.92
CA GLY A 105 15.27 1.29 1.63
C GLY A 105 14.96 0.45 2.89
N PHE A 106 15.57 0.75 4.04
CA PHE A 106 15.30 0.06 5.30
C PHE A 106 13.83 0.17 5.72
N SER A 107 13.29 1.39 5.78
CA SER A 107 11.93 1.66 6.25
C SER A 107 10.91 0.95 5.37
N SER A 108 11.08 1.06 4.05
CA SER A 108 10.22 0.41 3.09
C SER A 108 10.21 -1.12 3.25
N GLY A 109 11.40 -1.73 3.33
CA GLY A 109 11.54 -3.18 3.53
C GLY A 109 10.90 -3.64 4.84
N TYR A 110 11.13 -2.90 5.93
CA TYR A 110 10.57 -3.18 7.25
C TYR A 110 9.05 -3.13 7.26
N ASN A 111 8.45 -2.01 6.80
CA ASN A 111 7.02 -1.82 6.80
C ASN A 111 6.32 -2.84 5.89
N SER A 112 6.78 -3.00 4.64
CA SER A 112 6.20 -3.99 3.71
C SER A 112 6.21 -5.39 4.30
N SER A 113 7.33 -5.83 4.86
CA SER A 113 7.47 -7.17 5.41
C SER A 113 6.66 -7.38 6.68
N HIS A 114 6.57 -6.36 7.53
CA HIS A 114 5.77 -6.39 8.76
C HIS A 114 4.27 -6.50 8.45
N TYR A 115 3.74 -5.67 7.55
CA TYR A 115 2.34 -5.75 7.12
C TYR A 115 2.05 -7.07 6.41
N PHE A 116 2.93 -7.51 5.51
CA PHE A 116 2.77 -8.78 4.79
C PHE A 116 2.69 -9.97 5.76
N ASN A 117 3.51 -9.97 6.81
CA ASN A 117 3.48 -11.02 7.85
C ASN A 117 2.23 -10.94 8.73
N SER A 118 1.76 -9.72 9.04
CA SER A 118 0.59 -9.48 9.90
C SER A 118 -0.71 -9.94 9.24
N TYR A 119 -0.85 -9.72 7.93
CA TYR A 119 -1.99 -10.20 7.14
C TYR A 119 -1.88 -11.67 6.69
N GLY A 120 -0.92 -12.43 7.23
CA GLY A 120 -0.80 -13.87 6.96
C GLY A 120 -0.23 -14.22 5.58
N GLY A 121 0.52 -13.33 4.95
CA GLY A 121 1.14 -13.58 3.65
C GLY A 121 2.12 -14.76 3.66
N THR A 122 1.91 -15.72 2.76
CA THR A 122 2.70 -16.95 2.67
C THR A 122 3.98 -16.78 1.86
N LYS A 123 3.92 -16.02 0.75
CA LYS A 123 5.03 -15.86 -0.22
C LYS A 123 5.96 -14.69 0.13
N LYS A 124 6.70 -14.82 1.26
CA LYS A 124 7.58 -13.77 1.80
C LYS A 124 8.68 -13.32 0.84
N ALA A 125 9.44 -14.24 0.27
CA ALA A 125 10.51 -13.92 -0.67
C ALA A 125 10.01 -13.11 -1.87
N ARG A 126 8.86 -13.49 -2.42
CA ARG A 126 8.22 -12.78 -3.53
C ARG A 126 7.82 -11.36 -3.16
N ASN A 127 7.28 -11.16 -1.94
CA ASN A 127 6.95 -9.83 -1.44
C ASN A 127 8.18 -8.93 -1.32
N THR A 128 9.28 -9.46 -0.76
CA THR A 128 10.53 -8.72 -0.62
C THR A 128 11.11 -8.32 -1.98
N VAL A 129 11.14 -9.24 -2.95
CA VAL A 129 11.62 -8.95 -4.31
C VAL A 129 10.79 -7.84 -4.96
N TYR A 130 9.45 -7.92 -4.91
CA TYR A 130 8.61 -6.86 -5.48
C TYR A 130 8.78 -5.52 -4.76
N THR A 131 8.95 -5.52 -3.43
CA THR A 131 9.20 -4.29 -2.68
C THR A 131 10.51 -3.62 -3.11
N ILE A 132 11.56 -4.41 -3.35
CA ILE A 132 12.90 -3.90 -3.70
C ILE A 132 12.95 -3.38 -5.14
N PHE A 133 12.30 -4.06 -6.09
CA PHE A 133 12.49 -3.78 -7.51
C PHE A 133 11.35 -3.01 -8.16
N PHE A 134 10.09 -3.23 -7.75
CA PHE A 134 8.95 -2.79 -8.57
C PHE A 134 8.87 -1.27 -8.73
N ILE A 135 8.85 -0.52 -7.62
CA ILE A 135 8.75 0.94 -7.66
C ILE A 135 10.04 1.59 -8.17
N PRO A 136 11.24 1.21 -7.67
CA PRO A 136 12.48 1.76 -8.20
C PRO A 136 12.65 1.54 -9.71
N LEU A 137 12.23 0.38 -10.24
CA LEU A 137 12.31 0.09 -11.67
C LEU A 137 11.38 0.98 -12.50
N ILE A 138 10.15 1.23 -12.05
CA ILE A 138 9.21 2.12 -12.76
C ILE A 138 9.74 3.55 -12.77
N VAL A 139 10.19 4.05 -11.61
CA VAL A 139 10.74 5.40 -11.46
C VAL A 139 12.00 5.56 -12.31
N PHE A 140 12.96 4.65 -12.16
CA PHE A 140 14.21 4.70 -12.93
C PHE A 140 13.96 4.54 -14.45
N GLY A 141 13.04 3.66 -14.84
CA GLY A 141 12.62 3.50 -16.23
C GLY A 141 12.03 4.78 -16.81
N SER A 142 11.15 5.47 -16.06
CA SER A 142 10.61 6.77 -16.49
C SER A 142 11.70 7.84 -16.64
N VAL A 143 12.67 7.88 -15.72
CA VAL A 143 13.81 8.81 -15.80
C VAL A 143 14.62 8.54 -17.06
N ILE A 144 14.90 7.27 -17.38
CA ILE A 144 15.61 6.89 -18.60
C ILE A 144 14.84 7.35 -19.85
N VAL A 145 13.54 7.05 -19.93
CA VAL A 145 12.69 7.44 -21.06
C VAL A 145 12.67 8.96 -21.25
N PHE A 146 12.45 9.72 -20.18
CA PHE A 146 12.50 11.18 -20.23
C PHE A 146 13.90 11.69 -20.58
N ASN A 147 14.95 11.05 -20.08
CA ASN A 147 16.32 11.43 -20.40
C ASN A 147 16.64 11.24 -21.89
N PHE A 148 16.17 10.15 -22.51
CA PHE A 148 16.29 9.95 -23.96
C PHE A 148 15.58 11.05 -24.76
N ILE A 149 14.37 11.45 -24.34
CA ILE A 149 13.63 12.55 -24.97
C ILE A 149 14.41 13.86 -24.83
N LEU A 150 14.94 14.17 -23.64
CA LEU A 150 15.70 15.40 -23.39
C LEU A 150 17.00 15.44 -24.19
N LEU A 151 17.71 14.31 -24.30
CA LEU A 151 18.90 14.16 -25.13
C LEU A 151 18.58 14.40 -26.61
N SER A 152 17.48 13.85 -27.13
CA SER A 152 17.06 14.04 -28.52
C SER A 152 16.76 15.51 -28.87
N ARG A 153 16.38 16.30 -27.87
CA ARG A 153 16.08 17.74 -28.00
C ARG A 153 17.29 18.63 -27.70
N GLY A 154 18.46 18.06 -27.42
CA GLY A 154 19.66 18.82 -27.04
C GLY A 154 19.49 19.64 -25.76
N SER A 155 18.59 19.23 -24.87
CA SER A 155 18.28 19.99 -23.65
C SER A 155 19.44 19.91 -22.66
N SER A 156 19.83 21.05 -22.10
CA SER A 156 20.78 21.14 -20.98
C SER A 156 20.24 20.54 -19.67
N SER A 157 18.96 20.16 -19.64
CA SER A 157 18.33 19.46 -18.50
C SER A 157 18.46 17.93 -18.58
N ALA A 158 19.10 17.40 -19.62
CA ALA A 158 19.42 15.97 -19.70
C ALA A 158 20.36 15.58 -18.55
N VAL A 159 20.04 14.48 -17.88
CA VAL A 159 20.84 13.91 -16.80
C VAL A 159 22.11 13.29 -17.40
N PRO A 160 23.30 13.70 -16.93
CA PRO A 160 24.57 13.11 -17.38
C PRO A 160 24.62 11.61 -17.12
N ALA A 161 25.30 10.87 -18.01
CA ALA A 161 25.46 9.42 -17.87
C ALA A 161 26.13 9.02 -16.54
N SER A 162 27.07 9.83 -16.05
CA SER A 162 27.72 9.63 -14.75
C SER A 162 26.73 9.66 -13.57
N THR A 163 25.74 10.56 -13.61
CA THR A 163 24.70 10.65 -12.58
C THR A 163 23.76 9.46 -12.63
N LEU A 164 23.36 9.01 -13.83
CA LEU A 164 22.55 7.79 -13.97
C LEU A 164 23.29 6.54 -13.45
N PHE A 165 24.58 6.44 -13.74
CA PHE A 165 25.43 5.36 -13.21
C PHE A 165 25.52 5.43 -11.68
N GLY A 166 25.75 6.62 -11.12
CA GLY A 166 25.78 6.84 -9.67
C GLY A 166 24.47 6.44 -8.98
N LEU A 167 23.32 6.84 -9.53
CA LEU A 167 22.00 6.45 -9.01
C LEU A 167 21.79 4.93 -9.09
N THR A 168 22.26 4.29 -10.16
CA THR A 168 22.21 2.83 -10.30
C THR A 168 23.06 2.15 -9.22
N CYS A 169 24.29 2.63 -8.99
CA CYS A 169 25.15 2.11 -7.94
C CYS A 169 24.53 2.26 -6.55
N ILE A 170 23.92 3.41 -6.23
CA ILE A 170 23.23 3.62 -4.95
C ILE A 170 22.05 2.64 -4.82
N TRP A 171 21.27 2.44 -5.88
CA TRP A 171 20.16 1.50 -5.86
C TRP A 171 20.64 0.07 -5.56
N PHE A 172 21.60 -0.46 -6.33
CA PHE A 172 22.04 -1.84 -6.19
C PHE A 172 22.93 -2.10 -4.96
N LEU A 173 23.86 -1.20 -4.65
CA LEU A 173 24.86 -1.41 -3.59
C LEU A 173 24.37 -0.98 -2.21
N VAL A 174 23.43 -0.04 -2.14
CA VAL A 174 22.94 0.51 -0.86
C VAL A 174 21.48 0.15 -0.65
N SER A 175 20.59 0.52 -1.56
CA SER A 175 19.15 0.38 -1.34
C SER A 175 18.71 -1.08 -1.19
N ILE A 176 19.15 -1.97 -2.10
CA ILE A 176 18.84 -3.40 -2.05
C ILE A 176 19.24 -4.04 -0.71
N PRO A 177 20.52 -3.99 -0.27
CA PRO A 177 20.89 -4.62 1.01
C PRO A 177 20.15 -3.98 2.19
N LEU A 178 19.93 -2.66 2.16
CA LEU A 178 19.23 -1.97 3.24
C LEU A 178 17.76 -2.41 3.33
N SER A 179 17.08 -2.58 2.20
CA SER A 179 15.72 -3.13 2.13
C SER A 179 15.62 -4.60 2.53
N LEU A 180 16.64 -5.41 2.22
CA LEU A 180 16.71 -6.80 2.70
C LEU A 180 16.85 -6.86 4.22
N ILE A 181 17.72 -6.03 4.80
CA ILE A 181 17.89 -5.92 6.25
C ILE A 181 16.59 -5.45 6.91
N GLY A 182 15.96 -4.39 6.38
CA GLY A 182 14.66 -3.93 6.85
C GLY A 182 13.60 -5.03 6.81
N SER A 183 13.52 -5.74 5.69
CA SER A 183 12.58 -6.86 5.50
C SER A 183 12.80 -7.99 6.50
N TYR A 184 14.06 -8.34 6.79
CA TYR A 184 14.42 -9.34 7.79
C TYR A 184 13.87 -8.98 9.18
N PHE A 185 14.07 -7.73 9.63
CA PHE A 185 13.53 -7.26 10.90
C PHE A 185 11.99 -7.15 10.88
N GLY A 186 11.40 -6.72 9.76
CA GLY A 186 9.95 -6.63 9.60
C GLY A 186 9.26 -7.99 9.74
N TYR A 187 9.84 -9.06 9.19
CA TYR A 187 9.31 -10.42 9.34
C TYR A 187 9.44 -11.01 10.74
N LYS A 188 10.42 -10.55 11.53
CA LYS A 188 10.60 -10.96 12.93
C LYS A 188 9.70 -10.21 13.90
N LYS A 189 9.24 -9.01 13.54
CA LYS A 189 8.37 -8.20 14.39
C LYS A 189 7.04 -8.93 14.64
N THR A 190 6.55 -8.83 15.88
CA THR A 190 5.27 -9.37 16.32
C THR A 190 4.14 -8.95 15.38
N LYS A 191 3.33 -9.89 14.93
CA LYS A 191 2.23 -9.62 14.00
C LYS A 191 1.23 -8.64 14.61
N PHE A 192 0.72 -7.72 13.79
CA PHE A 192 -0.46 -6.95 14.15
C PHE A 192 -1.66 -7.88 14.28
N LEU A 193 -2.30 -7.86 15.44
CA LEU A 193 -3.53 -8.61 15.69
C LEU A 193 -4.72 -7.67 15.43
N PRO A 194 -5.67 -8.05 14.56
CA PRO A 194 -6.85 -7.23 14.37
C PRO A 194 -7.62 -7.14 15.69
N PRO A 195 -8.22 -5.98 15.99
CA PRO A 195 -8.95 -5.77 17.25
C PRO A 195 -10.21 -6.63 17.36
N VAL A 196 -10.67 -7.22 16.25
CA VAL A 196 -11.85 -8.06 16.14
C VAL A 196 -11.57 -9.29 15.27
N LEU A 197 -12.32 -10.37 15.51
CA LEU A 197 -12.30 -11.53 14.64
C LEU A 197 -12.84 -11.14 13.25
N THR A 198 -12.14 -11.59 12.22
CA THR A 198 -12.50 -11.32 10.83
C THR A 198 -13.36 -12.46 10.28
N ASN A 199 -14.30 -12.12 9.42
CA ASN A 199 -15.12 -13.09 8.71
C ASN A 199 -14.27 -13.81 7.65
N GLN A 200 -14.54 -15.10 7.40
CA GLN A 200 -13.84 -15.86 6.36
C GLN A 200 -14.46 -15.68 4.96
N ILE A 201 -15.77 -15.44 4.88
CA ILE A 201 -16.53 -15.30 3.62
C ILE A 201 -16.93 -13.84 3.46
N PRO A 202 -16.61 -13.17 2.33
CA PRO A 202 -16.97 -11.77 2.15
C PRO A 202 -18.49 -11.65 2.06
N ARG A 203 -19.06 -10.65 2.72
CA ARG A 203 -20.50 -10.38 2.58
C ARG A 203 -20.81 -10.01 1.14
N GLN A 204 -21.97 -10.43 0.66
CA GLN A 204 -22.46 -9.99 -0.65
C GLN A 204 -22.87 -8.53 -0.53
N ILE A 205 -22.18 -7.66 -1.28
CA ILE A 205 -22.52 -6.24 -1.35
C ILE A 205 -23.51 -6.10 -2.52
N PRO A 206 -24.72 -5.57 -2.32
CA PRO A 206 -25.66 -5.34 -3.41
C PRO A 206 -25.05 -4.37 -4.42
N ASP A 207 -25.34 -4.60 -5.71
CA ASP A 207 -24.81 -3.77 -6.78
C ASP A 207 -25.24 -2.32 -6.61
N LYS A 208 -24.25 -1.40 -6.64
CA LYS A 208 -24.52 0.02 -6.48
C LYS A 208 -25.33 0.51 -7.69
N PRO A 209 -26.51 1.12 -7.49
CA PRO A 209 -27.30 1.64 -8.59
C PRO A 209 -26.53 2.75 -9.31
N TRP A 210 -26.80 2.90 -10.61
CA TRP A 210 -25.99 3.70 -11.53
C TRP A 210 -25.79 5.14 -11.06
N TYR A 211 -26.80 5.76 -10.44
CA TYR A 211 -26.79 7.13 -9.96
C TYR A 211 -25.95 7.36 -8.70
N LEU A 212 -25.48 6.29 -8.04
CA LEU A 212 -24.56 6.38 -6.89
C LEU A 212 -23.12 5.99 -7.24
N ARG A 213 -22.83 5.64 -8.51
CA ARG A 213 -21.45 5.37 -8.95
C ARG A 213 -20.69 6.69 -9.03
N LEU A 214 -19.49 6.72 -8.45
CA LEU A 214 -18.61 7.89 -8.56
C LEU A 214 -18.22 8.04 -10.05
N PRO A 215 -18.20 9.28 -10.58
CA PRO A 215 -17.82 9.55 -11.96
C PRO A 215 -16.36 9.17 -12.26
#